data_AF-A0A962AX29-F1
#
_entry.id   AF-A0A962AX29-F1
#
_cell.length_a   1.000
_cell.length_b   1.000
_cell.length_c   1.000
_cell.angle_alpha   90.00
_cell.angle_beta   90.00
_cell.angle_gamma   90.00
#
_symmetry.space_group_name_H-M   'P 1'
#
loop_
_entity.id
_entity.type
_entity.pdbx_description
1 polymer ?
#
loop_
_entity_poly.entity_id
_entity_poly.type
_entity_poly.pdbx_seq_one_letter_code
_entity_poly.pdbx_strand_id
1 'polypeptide(L)'
;MSTASRAFAPPFHIPFVRETLATPSAKPARQPGDDYAIAEQREEEIAAALAAATPAAVLIGLIEREHGTTVLLTERATHLRSHSGQVAFPGGKIDPGEDALAAA
;
A
#
# COMPACT_ATOMS: atom_id res chain seq x y z
N MET A 1 18.20 -23.13 15.63
CA MET A 1 17.04 -23.05 14.71
C MET A 1 17.30 -21.84 13.82
N SER A 2 17.62 -22.08 12.54
CA SER A 2 17.97 -21.03 11.59
C SER A 2 16.68 -20.42 11.04
N THR A 3 16.40 -19.17 11.38
CA THR A 3 15.39 -18.37 10.69
C THR A 3 15.89 -18.13 9.28
N ALA A 4 15.35 -18.90 8.33
CA ALA A 4 15.59 -18.64 6.92
C ALA A 4 15.01 -17.27 6.61
N SER A 5 15.89 -16.26 6.54
CA SER A 5 15.61 -15.03 5.82
C SER A 5 15.09 -15.43 4.45
N ARG A 6 13.81 -15.20 4.20
CA ARG A 6 13.19 -15.50 2.92
C ARG A 6 13.76 -14.49 1.94
N ALA A 7 14.87 -14.86 1.31
CA ALA A 7 15.50 -14.06 0.27
C ALA A 7 14.41 -13.66 -0.75
N PHE A 8 14.22 -12.35 -0.91
CA PHE A 8 13.28 -11.77 -1.86
C PHE A 8 13.90 -11.96 -3.26
N ALA A 9 13.72 -13.15 -3.85
CA ALA A 9 14.35 -13.51 -5.12
C ALA A 9 13.60 -12.84 -6.29
N PRO A 10 14.28 -11.99 -7.09
CA PRO A 10 13.69 -11.40 -8.28
C PRO A 10 13.42 -12.43 -9.39
N PRO A 11 12.51 -12.11 -10.33
CA PRO A 11 11.82 -10.82 -10.46
C PRO A 11 10.41 -10.85 -9.86
N PHE A 12 10.01 -9.78 -9.16
CA PHE A 12 8.61 -9.48 -8.87
C PHE A 12 7.91 -9.11 -10.17
N HIS A 13 7.54 -10.11 -10.95
CA HIS A 13 6.79 -9.96 -12.19
C HIS A 13 5.28 -9.94 -11.87
N ILE A 14 4.48 -9.29 -12.72
CA ILE A 14 3.04 -9.13 -12.48
C ILE A 14 2.32 -10.47 -12.19
N PRO A 15 2.64 -11.60 -12.88
CA PRO A 15 2.06 -12.89 -12.55
C PRO A 15 2.26 -13.33 -11.09
N PHE A 16 3.47 -13.18 -10.54
CA PHE A 16 3.75 -13.49 -9.13
C PHE A 16 2.89 -12.65 -8.18
N VAL A 17 2.76 -11.35 -8.47
CA VAL A 17 1.92 -10.46 -7.64
C VAL A 17 0.45 -10.86 -7.73
N ARG A 18 -0.05 -11.19 -8.93
CA ARG A 18 -1.43 -11.69 -9.12
C ARG A 18 -1.69 -12.96 -8.32
N GLU A 19 -0.80 -13.94 -8.39
CA GLU A 19 -0.92 -15.19 -7.63
C GLU A 19 -0.92 -14.92 -6.11
N THR A 20 -0.03 -14.04 -5.66
CA THR A 20 0.07 -13.65 -4.24
C THR A 20 -1.22 -12.97 -3.76
N LEU A 21 -1.77 -12.04 -4.53
CA LEU A 21 -2.98 -11.31 -4.17
C LEU A 21 -4.28 -12.11 -4.38
N ALA A 22 -4.24 -13.18 -5.17
CA ALA A 22 -5.40 -14.06 -5.39
C ALA A 22 -5.78 -14.86 -4.13
N THR A 23 -4.84 -15.02 -3.20
CA THR A 23 -5.09 -15.65 -1.91
C THR A 23 -5.12 -14.58 -0.82
N PRO A 24 -6.24 -14.35 -0.13
CA PRO A 24 -6.27 -13.46 1.03
C PRO A 24 -5.30 -13.99 2.08
N SER A 25 -4.15 -13.33 2.24
CA SER A 25 -3.29 -13.63 3.37
C SER A 25 -3.96 -13.08 4.62
N ALA A 26 -4.07 -13.91 5.66
CA ALA A 26 -4.26 -13.37 7.00
C ALA A 26 -3.16 -12.33 7.25
N LYS A 27 -3.51 -11.21 7.90
CA LYS A 27 -2.52 -10.25 8.38
C LYS A 27 -1.50 -11.06 9.21
N PRO A 28 -0.23 -11.17 8.80
CA PRO A 28 0.73 -11.93 9.57
C PRO A 28 0.82 -11.32 10.96
N ALA A 29 0.87 -12.16 11.99
CA ALA A 29 1.11 -11.69 13.33
C ALA A 29 2.46 -10.96 13.34
N ARG A 30 2.46 -9.69 13.72
CA ARG A 30 3.69 -8.91 13.88
C ARG A 30 4.51 -9.56 14.98
N GLN A 31 5.75 -9.92 14.71
CA GLN A 31 6.65 -10.50 15.70
C GLN A 31 7.57 -9.41 16.26
N PRO A 32 7.88 -9.43 17.57
CA PRO A 32 8.89 -8.53 18.13
C PRO A 32 10.20 -8.65 17.34
N GLY A 33 10.63 -7.54 16.71
CA GLY A 33 11.82 -7.51 15.85
C GLY A 33 11.53 -7.34 14.34
N ASP A 34 10.28 -7.41 13.89
CA ASP A 34 9.93 -7.00 12.52
C ASP A 34 10.07 -5.49 12.36
N ASP A 35 10.53 -5.01 11.19
CA ASP A 35 10.61 -3.57 10.87
C ASP A 35 9.23 -2.86 10.93
N TYR A 36 8.15 -3.65 10.92
CA TYR A 36 6.75 -3.20 11.04
C TYR A 36 6.08 -3.67 12.33
N ALA A 37 6.85 -4.19 13.30
CA ALA A 37 6.35 -4.47 14.64
C ALA A 37 6.12 -3.14 15.37
N ILE A 38 4.86 -2.90 15.74
CA ILE A 38 4.47 -1.66 16.41
C ILE A 38 4.02 -2.03 17.82
N ALA A 39 4.43 -1.25 18.83
CA ALA A 39 4.04 -1.48 20.22
C ALA A 39 2.51 -1.54 20.36
N GLU A 40 1.99 -2.38 21.27
CA GLU A 40 0.55 -2.61 21.45
C GLU A 40 -0.26 -1.32 21.67
N GLN A 41 0.29 -0.36 22.43
CA GLN A 41 -0.30 0.96 22.64
C GLN A 41 -0.56 1.71 21.33
N ARG A 42 0.24 1.43 20.30
CA ARG A 42 0.09 2.03 18.98
C ARG A 42 -0.99 1.37 18.14
N GLU A 43 -1.42 0.15 18.46
CA GLU A 43 -2.55 -0.46 17.76
C GLU A 43 -3.86 0.25 18.09
N GLU A 44 -4.07 0.62 19.35
CA GLU A 44 -5.21 1.45 19.77
C GLU A 44 -5.14 2.84 19.14
N GLU A 45 -3.95 3.48 19.12
CA GLU A 45 -3.74 4.75 18.43
C GLU A 45 -4.05 4.67 16.93
N ILE A 46 -3.60 3.61 16.26
CA ILE A 46 -3.86 3.38 14.84
C ILE A 46 -5.36 3.14 14.60
N ALA A 47 -6.02 2.34 15.44
CA ALA A 47 -7.45 2.10 15.33
C ALA A 47 -8.25 3.41 15.50
N ALA A 48 -7.90 4.22 16.50
CA ALA A 48 -8.51 5.53 16.72
C ALA A 48 -8.24 6.49 15.55
N ALA A 49 -7.01 6.51 15.03
CA ALA A 49 -6.64 7.33 13.88
C ALA A 49 -7.39 6.90 12.61
N LEU A 50 -7.55 5.61 12.37
CA LEU A 50 -8.32 5.07 11.25
C LEU A 50 -9.81 5.41 11.38
N ALA A 51 -10.37 5.34 12.59
CA ALA A 51 -11.75 5.73 12.84
C ALA A 51 -12.01 7.23 12.59
N ALA A 52 -11.00 8.08 12.79
CA ALA A 52 -11.07 9.52 12.52
C ALA A 52 -10.64 9.90 11.09
N ALA A 53 -10.08 8.98 10.32
CA ALA A 53 -9.54 9.26 8.99
C ALA A 53 -10.65 9.48 7.95
N THR A 54 -10.38 10.35 6.98
CA THR A 54 -11.22 10.46 5.78
C THR A 54 -10.95 9.27 4.86
N PRO A 55 -11.98 8.47 4.48
CA PRO A 55 -11.80 7.37 3.55
C PRO A 55 -11.24 7.83 2.21
N ALA A 56 -10.26 7.10 1.70
CA ALA A 56 -9.60 7.35 0.44
C ALA A 56 -9.18 6.01 -0.18
N ALA A 57 -9.06 5.98 -1.50
CA ALA A 57 -8.56 4.84 -2.24
C ALA A 57 -7.48 5.29 -3.23
N VAL A 58 -6.58 4.37 -3.55
CA VAL A 58 -5.49 4.61 -4.50
C VAL A 58 -5.32 3.42 -5.44
N LEU A 59 -4.92 3.71 -6.68
CA LEU A 59 -4.51 2.72 -7.66
C LEU A 59 -3.00 2.45 -7.53
N ILE A 60 -2.65 1.18 -7.27
CA ILE A 60 -1.26 0.70 -7.39
C ILE A 60 -1.07 0.12 -8.79
N GLY A 61 -0.70 0.98 -9.75
CA GLY A 61 -0.53 0.58 -11.15
C GLY A 61 0.80 -0.14 -11.39
N LEU A 62 0.79 -1.46 -11.53
CA LEU A 62 1.97 -2.26 -11.89
C LEU A 62 2.13 -2.33 -13.42
N ILE A 63 3.32 -2.00 -13.91
CA ILE A 63 3.62 -1.92 -15.35
C ILE A 63 4.90 -2.68 -15.67
N GLU A 64 4.82 -3.65 -16.58
CA GLU A 64 6.01 -4.35 -17.09
C GLU A 64 6.84 -3.43 -18.01
N ARG A 65 8.15 -3.42 -17.80
CA ARG A 65 9.15 -2.70 -18.61
C ARG A 65 10.33 -3.63 -18.89
N GLU A 66 11.23 -3.20 -19.78
CA GLU A 66 12.43 -3.98 -20.16
C GLU A 66 13.30 -4.38 -18.94
N HIS A 67 13.37 -3.53 -17.92
CA HIS A 67 14.15 -3.78 -16.71
C HIS A 67 13.36 -4.40 -15.55
N GLY A 68 12.12 -4.84 -15.81
CA GLY A 68 11.22 -5.47 -14.83
C GLY A 68 9.97 -4.64 -14.52
N THR A 69 9.20 -5.10 -13.52
CA THR A 69 7.96 -4.45 -13.12
C THR A 69 8.22 -3.13 -12.40
N THR A 70 7.45 -2.11 -12.77
CA THR A 70 7.51 -0.74 -12.25
C THR A 70 6.16 -0.32 -11.69
N VAL A 71 6.14 0.75 -10.89
CA VAL A 71 4.93 1.29 -10.25
C VAL A 71 4.61 2.67 -10.85
N LEU A 72 3.36 2.88 -11.24
CA LEU A 72 2.85 4.17 -11.67
C LEU A 72 2.70 5.11 -10.47
N LEU A 73 3.34 6.27 -10.56
CA LEU A 73 3.24 7.35 -9.60
C LEU A 73 2.87 8.65 -10.34
N THR A 74 2.29 9.59 -9.60
CA THR A 74 1.93 10.92 -10.07
C THR A 74 2.69 11.97 -9.28
N GLU A 75 2.97 13.10 -9.91
CA GLU A 75 3.33 14.32 -9.20
C GLU A 75 2.07 15.17 -9.04
N ARG A 76 1.72 15.51 -7.81
CA ARG A 76 0.52 16.29 -7.52
C ARG A 76 0.68 17.71 -8.04
N ALA A 77 -0.36 18.22 -8.69
CA ALA A 77 -0.35 19.56 -9.26
C ALA A 77 0.04 20.63 -8.24
N THR A 78 0.91 21.55 -8.66
CA THR A 78 1.59 22.51 -7.76
C THR A 78 0.64 23.54 -7.13
N HIS A 79 -0.55 23.71 -7.69
CA HIS A 79 -1.57 24.64 -7.20
C HIS A 79 -2.54 24.01 -6.18
N LEU A 80 -2.34 22.75 -5.78
CA LEU A 80 -3.19 22.10 -4.79
C LEU A 80 -2.95 22.67 -3.38
N ARG A 81 -4.04 22.81 -2.64
CA ARG A 81 -4.06 23.37 -1.27
C ARG A 81 -3.25 22.53 -0.28
N SER A 82 -3.15 21.22 -0.55
CA SER A 82 -2.49 20.22 0.29
C SER A 82 -1.65 19.29 -0.57
N HIS A 83 -0.49 18.88 -0.06
CA HIS A 83 0.43 17.91 -0.69
C HIS A 83 0.84 18.28 -2.13
N SER A 84 0.92 19.58 -2.42
CA SER A 84 1.37 20.10 -3.72
C SER A 84 2.80 19.64 -4.04
N GLY A 85 3.04 19.22 -5.30
CA GLY A 85 4.34 18.77 -5.79
C GLY A 85 4.83 17.43 -5.23
N GLN A 86 4.06 16.78 -4.35
CA GLN A 86 4.44 15.50 -3.77
C GLN A 86 4.20 14.36 -4.77
N VAL A 87 5.11 13.39 -4.77
CA VAL A 87 4.93 12.12 -5.48
C VAL A 87 3.90 11.29 -4.72
N ALA A 88 2.87 10.81 -5.43
CA ALA A 88 1.77 10.06 -4.84
C ALA A 88 1.27 8.97 -5.78
N PHE A 89 0.63 7.95 -5.22
CA PHE A 89 -0.21 7.06 -6.01
C PHE A 89 -1.40 7.84 -6.61
N PRO A 90 -1.86 7.47 -7.81
CA PRO A 90 -3.16 7.93 -8.32
C PRO A 90 -4.30 7.53 -7.38
N GLY A 91 -5.33 8.37 -7.31
CA GLY A 91 -6.53 8.15 -6.51
C GLY A 91 -6.91 9.37 -5.69
N GLY A 92 -7.82 9.19 -4.74
CA GLY A 92 -8.36 10.29 -3.97
C GLY A 92 -9.26 9.89 -2.82
N LYS A 93 -9.91 10.90 -2.25
CA LYS A 93 -10.96 10.75 -1.25
C LYS A 93 -12.12 9.97 -1.88
N ILE A 94 -12.75 9.08 -1.11
CA ILE A 94 -14.01 8.44 -1.50
C ILE A 94 -15.14 9.43 -1.23
N ASP A 95 -15.87 9.82 -2.26
CA ASP A 95 -17.04 10.69 -2.14
C ASP A 95 -18.33 9.90 -1.85
N PRO A 96 -19.40 10.57 -1.34
CA PRO A 96 -20.64 9.88 -1.00
C PRO A 96 -21.22 9.10 -2.18
N GLY A 97 -21.36 7.78 -2.03
CA GLY A 97 -21.91 6.90 -3.06
C GLY A 97 -20.85 6.20 -3.91
N GLU A 98 -19.57 6.53 -3.75
CA GLU A 98 -18.46 5.81 -4.37
C GLU A 98 -18.02 4.61 -3.53
N ASP A 99 -17.49 3.61 -4.20
CA ASP A 99 -16.69 2.56 -3.56
C ASP A 99 -15.19 2.83 -3.78
N ALA A 100 -14.35 1.96 -3.21
CA ALA A 100 -12.91 2.10 -3.34
C ALA A 100 -12.40 1.92 -4.78
N LEU A 101 -13.13 1.22 -5.64
CA LEU A 101 -12.75 1.03 -7.04
C LEU A 101 -13.04 2.30 -7.86
N ALA A 102 -14.16 2.97 -7.59
CA ALA A 102 -14.52 4.22 -8.24
C ALA A 102 -13.59 5.39 -7.86
N ALA A 103 -13.11 5.41 -6.61
CA ALA A 103 -12.26 6.48 -6.10
C ALA A 103 -10.74 6.31 -6.39
N ALA A 104 -10.31 5.10 -6.75
CA ALA A 104 -8.90 4.77 -7.05
C ALA A 104 -8.54 5.09 -8.50
#